data_AF-A0A958FSA3-F1
#
_entry.id   AF-A0A958FSA3-F1
#
_cell.length_a   1.000
_cell.length_b   1.000
_cell.length_c   1.000
_cell.angle_alpha   90.00
_cell.angle_beta   90.00
_cell.angle_gamma   90.00
#
_symmetry.space_group_name_H-M   'P 1'
#
loop_
_entity.id
_entity.type
_entity.pdbx_description
1 polymer ?
#
loop_
_entity_poly.entity_id
_entity_poly.type
_entity_poly.pdbx_seq_one_letter_code
_entity_poly.pdbx_strand_id
1 'polypeptide(L)'
;MQAYFLSQNDPQTAEKFHLSSMEFIRSLGGDPLCLVTELPLFIVENPSLKYTGTPERYLAFKEKLPALRLKLANGESIAKEIKEFGLKPLDFQNAVRFQLKVIQWGLDTVRVS
;
A
#
# COMPACT_ATOMS: atom_id res chain seq x y z
N MET A 1 -2.30 4.43 18.51
CA MET A 1 -2.09 5.83 18.97
C MET A 1 -2.57 6.06 20.39
N GLN A 2 -3.68 5.44 20.83
CA GLN A 2 -4.13 5.51 22.22
C GLN A 2 -3.04 5.11 23.22
N ALA A 3 -2.34 3.99 22.97
CA ALA A 3 -1.26 3.50 23.82
C ALA A 3 -0.08 4.49 23.94
N TYR A 4 0.19 5.28 22.90
CA TYR A 4 1.22 6.32 22.93
C TYR A 4 0.89 7.41 23.94
N PHE A 5 -0.33 7.96 23.92
CA PHE A 5 -0.73 9.01 24.88
C PHE A 5 -0.84 8.50 26.32
N LEU A 6 -1.28 7.25 26.51
CA LEU A 6 -1.24 6.60 27.82
C LEU A 6 0.20 6.49 28.34
N SER A 7 1.17 6.15 27.49
CA SER A 7 2.58 6.08 27.90
C SER A 7 3.19 7.44 28.27
N GLN A 8 2.55 8.54 27.84
CA GLN A 8 2.94 9.91 28.16
C GLN A 8 2.13 10.50 29.34
N ASN A 9 1.36 9.68 30.07
CA ASN A 9 0.43 10.14 31.11
C ASN A 9 -0.59 11.19 30.64
N ASP A 10 -1.04 11.12 29.38
CA ASP A 10 -2.11 11.96 28.83
C ASP A 10 -3.38 11.13 28.54
N PRO A 11 -4.16 10.77 29.58
CA PRO A 11 -5.36 9.96 29.40
C PRO A 11 -6.49 10.73 28.68
N GLN A 12 -6.57 12.05 28.86
CA GLN A 12 -7.61 12.89 28.23
C GLN A 12 -7.49 12.89 26.70
N THR A 13 -6.27 12.90 26.18
CA THR A 13 -6.04 12.77 24.74
C THR A 13 -6.22 11.33 24.28
N ALA A 14 -5.80 10.34 25.08
CA ALA A 14 -5.94 8.92 24.75
C ALA A 14 -7.40 8.49 24.52
N GLU A 15 -8.35 9.03 25.30
CA GLU A 15 -9.79 8.75 25.15
C GLU A 15 -10.37 9.16 23.79
N LYS A 16 -9.72 10.08 23.07
CA LYS A 16 -10.16 10.54 21.74
C LYS A 16 -9.79 9.58 20.63
N PHE A 17 -8.94 8.59 20.90
CA PHE A 17 -8.47 7.63 19.91
C PHE A 17 -9.08 6.24 20.16
N HIS A 18 -9.65 5.66 19.11
CA HIS A 18 -9.94 4.23 19.08
C HIS A 18 -8.66 3.42 18.88
N LEU A 19 -8.69 2.14 19.28
CA LEU A 19 -7.65 1.19 18.91
C LEU A 19 -7.57 1.11 17.38
N SER A 20 -6.37 1.20 16.81
CA SER A 20 -6.17 0.78 15.43
C SER A 20 -6.52 -0.69 15.26
N SER A 21 -6.84 -1.14 14.05
CA SER A 21 -7.15 -2.55 13.78
C SER A 21 -6.07 -3.50 14.31
N MET A 22 -4.79 -3.12 14.20
CA MET A 22 -3.67 -3.89 14.74
C MET A 22 -3.62 -3.87 16.28
N GLU A 23 -3.87 -2.73 16.92
CA GLU A 23 -3.94 -2.64 18.38
C GLU A 23 -5.11 -3.46 18.94
N PHE A 24 -6.26 -3.46 18.25
CA PHE A 24 -7.42 -4.28 18.61
C PHE A 24 -7.11 -5.78 18.50
N ILE A 25 -6.57 -6.24 17.37
CA ILE A 25 -6.20 -7.66 17.19
C ILE A 25 -5.20 -8.11 18.26
N ARG A 26 -4.22 -7.27 18.62
CA ARG A 26 -3.29 -7.55 19.72
C ARG A 26 -3.97 -7.63 21.09
N SER A 27 -5.01 -6.84 21.34
CA SER A 27 -5.73 -6.87 22.62
C SER A 27 -6.54 -8.15 22.86
N LEU A 28 -6.84 -8.92 21.80
CA LEU A 28 -7.54 -10.20 21.92
C LEU A 28 -6.66 -11.32 22.52
N GLY A 29 -5.35 -11.08 22.67
CA GLY A 29 -4.40 -12.05 23.20
C GLY A 29 -3.96 -13.11 22.18
N GLY A 30 -3.10 -14.03 22.64
CA GLY A 30 -2.46 -15.04 21.78
C GLY A 30 -1.30 -14.49 20.95
N ASP A 31 -0.96 -15.20 19.87
CA ASP A 31 0.05 -14.79 18.88
C ASP A 31 -0.56 -14.82 17.47
N PRO A 32 -1.40 -13.82 17.11
CA PRO A 32 -2.08 -13.81 15.83
C PRO A 32 -1.09 -13.52 14.69
N LEU A 33 -1.17 -14.30 13.61
CA LEU A 33 -0.47 -13.99 12.36
C LEU A 33 -0.96 -12.65 11.81
N CYS A 34 -0.12 -11.63 11.90
CA CYS A 34 -0.42 -10.28 11.42
C CYS A 34 0.37 -9.97 10.15
N LEU A 35 -0.32 -9.84 9.01
CA LEU A 35 0.29 -9.56 7.71
C LEU A 35 -0.22 -8.22 7.18
N VAL A 36 0.71 -7.35 6.79
CA VAL A 36 0.42 -6.10 6.07
C VAL A 36 1.06 -6.20 4.71
N THR A 37 0.23 -6.13 3.67
CA THR A 37 0.66 -6.16 2.27
C THR A 37 0.38 -4.83 1.62
N GLU A 38 1.38 -4.26 0.96
CA GLU A 38 1.20 -3.10 0.11
C GLU A 38 1.17 -3.56 -1.35
N LEU A 39 -0.01 -3.44 -1.97
CA LEU A 39 -0.18 -3.67 -3.40
C LEU A 39 -0.39 -2.33 -4.12
N PRO A 40 0.26 -2.11 -5.27
CA PRO A 40 0.06 -0.88 -6.02
C PRO A 40 -1.37 -0.83 -6.58
N LEU A 41 -2.01 0.33 -6.50
CA LEU A 41 -3.33 0.53 -7.12
C LEU A 41 -3.23 0.61 -8.65
N PHE A 42 -2.10 1.09 -9.15
CA PHE A 42 -1.83 1.28 -10.57
C PHE A 42 -0.45 0.74 -10.94
N ILE A 43 -0.36 0.21 -12.14
CA ILE A 43 0.86 -0.28 -12.76
C ILE A 43 1.32 0.74 -13.80
N VAL A 44 2.61 1.07 -13.79
CA VAL A 44 3.28 1.76 -14.89
C VAL A 44 3.89 0.71 -15.80
N GLU A 45 3.39 0.60 -17.03
CA GLU A 45 3.91 -0.36 -18.01
C GLU A 45 5.37 -0.04 -18.31
N ASN A 46 6.23 -1.06 -18.41
CA ASN A 46 7.62 -0.91 -18.83
C ASN A 46 7.88 -1.76 -20.08
N PRO A 47 7.98 -1.15 -21.28
CA PRO A 47 8.20 -1.88 -22.53
C PRO A 47 9.63 -2.40 -22.68
N SER A 48 10.58 -1.93 -21.86
CA SER A 48 11.94 -2.48 -21.85
C SER A 48 11.98 -3.77 -21.03
N LEU A 49 12.28 -4.89 -21.70
CA LEU A 49 12.54 -6.18 -21.05
C LEU A 49 13.92 -6.23 -20.36
N LYS A 50 14.75 -5.20 -20.50
CA LYS A 50 16.03 -5.12 -19.78
C LYS A 50 15.75 -4.74 -18.33
N TYR A 51 15.79 -5.75 -17.46
CA TYR A 51 15.72 -5.56 -16.02
C TYR A 51 17.02 -4.92 -15.54
N THR A 52 17.04 -3.59 -15.39
CA THR A 52 18.21 -2.84 -14.90
C THR A 52 18.26 -2.76 -13.37
N GLY A 53 17.27 -3.33 -12.67
CA GLY A 53 17.10 -3.20 -11.22
C GLY A 53 16.50 -1.87 -10.76
N THR A 54 16.43 -0.87 -11.65
CA THR A 54 15.87 0.46 -11.37
C THR A 54 14.53 0.64 -12.10
N PRO A 55 13.46 1.08 -11.42
CA PRO A 55 12.15 1.26 -12.04
C PRO A 55 12.06 2.61 -12.79
N GLU A 56 12.91 2.81 -13.80
CA GLU A 56 13.12 4.09 -14.51
C GLU A 56 11.82 4.75 -15.00
N ARG A 57 10.89 3.96 -15.59
CA ARG A 57 9.61 4.51 -16.08
C ARG A 57 8.68 4.96 -14.96
N TYR A 58 8.66 4.27 -13.83
CA TYR A 58 7.91 4.72 -12.66
C TYR A 58 8.52 6.01 -12.09
N LEU A 59 9.85 6.12 -12.05
CA LEU A 59 10.51 7.34 -11.60
C LEU A 59 10.20 8.52 -12.52
N ALA A 60 10.26 8.32 -13.84
CA ALA A 60 9.88 9.34 -14.82
C ALA A 60 8.40 9.77 -14.68
N PHE A 61 7.50 8.84 -14.37
CA PHE A 61 6.10 9.17 -14.05
C PHE A 61 5.99 9.99 -12.76
N LYS A 62 6.72 9.59 -11.71
CA LYS A 62 6.72 10.25 -10.40
C LYS A 62 7.15 11.72 -10.50
N GLU A 63 8.15 12.03 -11.32
CA GLU A 63 8.58 13.41 -11.58
C GLU A 63 7.47 14.27 -12.20
N LYS A 64 6.59 13.69 -13.01
CA LYS A 64 5.47 14.41 -13.65
C LYS A 64 4.24 14.55 -12.75
N LEU A 65 4.12 13.77 -11.67
CA LEU A 65 2.93 13.76 -10.80
C LEU A 65 2.49 15.14 -10.31
N PRO A 66 3.37 16.05 -9.85
CA PRO A 66 2.94 17.37 -9.39
C PRO A 66 2.22 18.18 -10.48
N ALA A 67 2.75 18.17 -11.70
CA ALA A 67 2.14 18.86 -12.84
C ALA A 67 0.80 18.22 -13.24
N LEU A 68 0.72 16.88 -13.22
CA LEU A 68 -0.52 16.16 -13.52
C LEU A 68 -1.62 16.43 -12.48
N ARG A 69 -1.25 16.53 -11.20
CA ARG A 69 -2.19 16.92 -10.13
C ARG A 69 -2.75 18.31 -10.35
N LEU A 70 -1.91 19.26 -10.76
CA LEU A 70 -2.35 20.62 -11.06
C LEU A 70 -3.34 20.65 -12.24
N LYS A 71 -3.02 19.93 -13.32
CA LYS A 71 -3.93 19.77 -14.47
C LYS A 71 -5.30 19.23 -14.05
N LEU A 72 -5.31 18.14 -13.29
CA LEU A 72 -6.55 17.54 -12.78
C LEU A 72 -7.34 18.51 -11.89
N ALA A 73 -6.67 19.26 -11.01
CA ALA A 73 -7.31 20.26 -10.17
C ALA A 73 -7.94 21.40 -10.98
N ASN A 74 -7.38 21.73 -12.13
CA ASN A 74 -7.91 22.70 -13.09
C ASN A 74 -9.00 22.11 -14.01
N GLY A 75 -9.36 20.83 -13.87
CA GLY A 75 -10.32 20.15 -14.73
C GLY A 75 -9.76 19.74 -16.10
N GLU A 76 -8.45 19.79 -16.30
CA GLU A 76 -7.78 19.38 -17.53
C GLU A 76 -7.63 17.85 -17.59
N SER A 77 -7.71 17.30 -18.80
CA SER A 77 -7.53 15.86 -19.04
C SER A 77 -6.05 15.45 -19.02
N ILE A 78 -5.77 14.28 -18.44
CA ILE A 78 -4.45 13.63 -18.44
C ILE A 78 -4.42 12.34 -19.27
N ALA A 79 -5.39 12.15 -20.17
CA ALA A 79 -5.53 10.91 -20.95
C ALA A 79 -4.27 10.60 -21.80
N LYS A 80 -3.58 11.63 -22.28
CA LYS A 80 -2.32 11.49 -23.02
C LYS A 80 -1.23 10.86 -22.15
N GLU A 81 -1.09 11.34 -20.92
CA GLU A 81 -0.07 10.87 -19.99
C GLU A 81 -0.41 9.47 -19.45
N ILE A 82 -1.69 9.17 -19.22
CA ILE A 82 -2.13 7.80 -18.94
C ILE A 82 -1.67 6.84 -20.04
N LYS A 83 -1.86 7.21 -21.32
CA LYS A 83 -1.44 6.41 -22.46
C LYS A 83 0.09 6.33 -22.60
N GLU A 84 0.80 7.44 -22.38
CA GLU A 84 2.27 7.52 -22.44
C GLU A 84 2.94 6.54 -21.46
N PHE A 85 2.47 6.54 -20.21
CA PHE A 85 3.00 5.67 -19.16
C PHE A 85 2.40 4.27 -19.16
N GLY A 86 1.37 4.02 -19.98
CA GLY A 86 0.61 2.78 -19.95
C GLY A 86 0.03 2.52 -18.57
N LEU A 87 -0.47 3.57 -17.91
CA LEU A 87 -1.00 3.50 -16.55
C LEU A 87 -2.27 2.66 -16.57
N LYS A 88 -2.26 1.54 -15.85
CA LYS A 88 -3.41 0.62 -15.77
C LYS A 88 -3.72 0.33 -14.31
N PRO A 89 -4.99 0.19 -13.91
CA PRO A 89 -5.30 -0.32 -12.58
C PRO A 89 -4.69 -1.71 -12.41
N LEU A 90 -4.24 -2.03 -11.20
CA LEU A 90 -3.89 -3.40 -10.86
C LEU A 90 -5.14 -4.27 -11.03
N ASP A 91 -5.00 -5.36 -11.79
CA ASP A 91 -6.08 -6.32 -11.96
C ASP A 91 -6.50 -6.91 -10.61
N PHE A 92 -7.81 -6.88 -10.34
CA PHE A 92 -8.36 -7.29 -9.06
C PHE A 92 -8.10 -8.79 -8.77
N GLN A 93 -8.21 -9.65 -9.79
CA GLN A 93 -7.96 -11.08 -9.59
C GLN A 93 -6.50 -11.33 -9.21
N ASN A 94 -5.57 -10.61 -9.83
CA ASN A 94 -4.16 -10.65 -9.46
C ASN A 94 -3.93 -10.12 -8.03
N ALA A 95 -4.56 -9.01 -7.63
CA ALA A 95 -4.45 -8.49 -6.27
C ALA A 95 -4.89 -9.53 -5.22
N VAL A 96 -6.05 -10.18 -5.44
CA VAL A 96 -6.54 -11.25 -4.55
C VAL A 96 -5.59 -12.45 -4.54
N ARG A 97 -5.09 -12.87 -5.72
CA ARG A 97 -4.12 -13.98 -5.81
C ARG A 97 -2.83 -13.68 -5.04
N PHE A 98 -2.32 -12.46 -5.11
CA PHE A 98 -1.15 -12.05 -4.32
C PHE A 98 -1.46 -12.12 -2.83
N GLN A 99 -2.61 -11.61 -2.39
CA GLN A 99 -3.00 -11.66 -0.99
C GLN A 99 -3.07 -13.10 -0.46
N LEU A 100 -3.71 -14.00 -1.20
CA LEU A 100 -3.83 -15.40 -0.79
C LEU A 100 -2.47 -16.10 -0.71
N LYS A 101 -1.56 -15.81 -1.66
CA LYS A 101 -0.19 -16.34 -1.60
C LYS A 101 0.58 -15.83 -0.38
N VAL A 102 0.45 -14.55 -0.04
CA VAL A 102 1.10 -13.99 1.15
C VAL A 102 0.56 -14.63 2.43
N ILE A 103 -0.75 -14.85 2.53
CA ILE A 103 -1.37 -15.57 3.65
C ILE A 103 -0.82 -17.00 3.72
N GLN A 104 -0.80 -17.72 2.60
CA GLN A 104 -0.26 -19.07 2.53
C GLN A 104 1.20 -19.12 3.03
N TRP A 105 2.07 -18.25 2.51
CA TRP A 105 3.47 -18.20 2.93
C TRP A 105 3.64 -17.82 4.40
N GLY A 106 2.81 -16.90 4.90
CA GLY A 106 2.78 -16.57 6.32
C GLY A 106 2.46 -17.77 7.19
N LEU A 107 1.44 -18.56 6.81
CA LEU A 107 1.06 -19.79 7.51
C LEU A 107 2.15 -20.87 7.43
N ASP A 108 2.75 -21.06 6.26
CA ASP A 108 3.83 -22.04 6.05
C ASP A 108 5.09 -21.68 6.86
N THR A 109 5.35 -20.39 7.07
CA THR A 109 6.50 -19.90 7.85
C THR A 109 6.33 -20.13 9.36
N VAL A 110 5.11 -20.00 9.87
CA VAL A 110 4.83 -20.14 11.33
C VAL A 110 4.38 -21.54 11.73
N ARG A 111 4.13 -22.44 10.77
CA ARG A 111 3.90 -23.86 11.04
C ARG A 111 5.21 -24.48 11.55
N VAL A 112 5.30 -24.63 12.87
CA VAL A 112 6.32 -25.43 13.53
C VAL A 112 6.14 -26.89 13.08
N SER A 113 7.23 -27.51 12.62
CA SER A 113 7.33 -28.94 12.35
C SER A 113 7.25 -29.75 13.64
#